data_AF-A0A7J7UWV2-F1
#
_entry.id   AF-A0A7J7UWV2-F1
#
_cell.length_a   1.000
_cell.length_b   1.000
_cell.length_c   1.000
_cell.angle_alpha   90.00
_cell.angle_beta   90.00
_cell.angle_gamma   90.00
#
_symmetry.space_group_name_H-M   'P 1'
#
loop_
_entity.id
_entity.type
_entity.pdbx_description
1 polymer ?
#
loop_
_entity_poly.entity_id
_entity_poly.type
_entity_poly.pdbx_seq_one_letter_code
_entity_poly.pdbx_strand_id
1 'polypeptide(L)'
;MRFCPFAERTRLVLKAKGIPHEVININLKNKPEWFFKKNPFGLVPVLENSQGHLVYESAITCEYLDEVYPGKKLLPEDPYEKACQKMTFELFSKIPPLVGSFLRSKNKEDRSGLKEEFRKIPQYQPSSLM
;
A
#
# COMPACT_ATOMS: atom_id res chain seq x y z
N MET A 1 -1.62 -1.88 -13.76
CA MET A 1 -1.15 -3.27 -13.65
C MET A 1 -1.99 -3.87 -12.57
N ARG A 2 -2.73 -4.93 -12.87
CA ARG A 2 -3.70 -5.48 -11.92
C ARG A 2 -3.06 -5.99 -10.63
N PHE A 3 -1.82 -6.50 -10.68
CA PHE A 3 -1.21 -7.26 -9.58
C PHE A 3 -0.22 -6.47 -8.71
N CYS A 4 -0.24 -5.14 -8.74
CA CYS A 4 0.63 -4.35 -7.86
C CYS A 4 0.13 -4.41 -6.40
N PRO A 5 0.94 -4.90 -5.44
CA PRO A 5 0.51 -5.02 -4.04
C PRO A 5 0.29 -3.65 -3.37
N PHE A 6 1.01 -2.61 -3.81
CA PHE A 6 0.82 -1.25 -3.29
C PHE A 6 -0.52 -0.66 -3.75
N ALA A 7 -0.89 -0.87 -5.02
CA ALA A 7 -2.19 -0.44 -5.52
C ALA A 7 -3.35 -1.26 -4.93
N GLU A 8 -3.10 -2.52 -4.56
CA GLU A 8 -4.09 -3.35 -3.87
C GLU A 8 -4.52 -2.77 -2.53
N ARG A 9 -3.60 -2.12 -1.77
CA ARG A 9 -3.95 -1.45 -0.51
C ARG A 9 -5.10 -0.46 -0.69
N THR A 10 -5.00 0.43 -1.68
CA THR A 10 -6.04 1.41 -1.99
C THR A 10 -7.34 0.76 -2.44
N ARG A 11 -7.26 -0.29 -3.28
CA ARG A 11 -8.46 -1.02 -3.72
C ARG A 11 -9.18 -1.70 -2.56
N LEU A 12 -8.43 -2.26 -1.60
CA LEU A 12 -9.01 -2.86 -0.41
C LEU A 12 -9.74 -1.82 0.44
N VAL A 13 -9.17 -0.63 0.63
CA VAL A 13 -9.83 0.48 1.35
C VAL A 13 -11.09 0.95 0.62
N LEU A 14 -11.00 1.18 -0.69
CA LEU A 14 -12.16 1.55 -1.52
C LEU A 14 -13.30 0.53 -1.37
N LYS A 15 -12.97 -0.76 -1.42
CA LYS A 15 -13.93 -1.85 -1.25
C LYS A 15 -14.49 -1.92 0.16
N ALA A 16 -13.64 -1.82 1.19
CA ALA A 16 -14.06 -1.88 2.59
C ALA A 16 -14.99 -0.72 2.97
N LYS A 17 -14.78 0.45 2.37
CA LYS A 17 -15.63 1.63 2.58
C LYS A 17 -16.80 1.73 1.60
N GLY A 18 -16.93 0.80 0.65
CA GLY A 18 -18.01 0.79 -0.34
C GLY A 18 -18.00 2.00 -1.29
N ILE A 19 -16.84 2.59 -1.55
CA ILE A 19 -16.70 3.81 -2.35
C ILE A 19 -16.81 3.45 -3.85
N PRO A 20 -17.78 4.01 -4.59
CA PRO A 20 -17.85 3.83 -6.04
C PRO A 20 -16.62 4.45 -6.72
N HIS A 21 -15.98 3.70 -7.61
CA HIS A 21 -14.76 4.14 -8.29
C HIS A 21 -14.57 3.41 -9.62
N GLU A 22 -13.81 4.03 -10.51
CA GLU A 22 -13.28 3.41 -11.71
C GLU A 22 -11.83 2.95 -11.47
N VAL A 23 -11.43 1.83 -12.09
CA VAL A 23 -10.04 1.34 -12.05
C VAL A 23 -9.40 1.43 -13.43
N ILE A 24 -8.51 2.41 -13.60
CA ILE A 24 -7.68 2.53 -14.80
C ILE A 24 -6.35 1.80 -14.58
N ASN A 25 -6.14 0.70 -15.31
CA ASN A 25 -4.93 -0.11 -15.18
C ASN A 25 -3.77 0.42 -16.03
N ILE A 26 -2.67 0.84 -15.38
CA ILE A 26 -1.45 1.29 -16.08
C ILE A 26 -0.49 0.14 -16.40
N ASN A 27 -0.08 -0.02 -17.65
CA ASN A 27 1.02 -0.93 -17.97
C ASN A 27 2.34 -0.35 -17.42
N LEU A 28 2.91 -0.99 -16.39
CA LEU A 28 4.12 -0.46 -15.73
C LEU A 28 5.41 -0.67 -16.55
N LYS A 29 5.40 -1.56 -17.55
CA LYS A 29 6.53 -1.75 -18.48
C LYS A 29 6.51 -0.73 -19.61
N ASN A 30 5.32 -0.36 -20.07
CA ASN A 30 5.11 0.64 -21.11
C ASN A 30 4.05 1.63 -20.63
N LYS A 31 4.48 2.64 -19.87
CA LYS A 31 3.58 3.60 -19.23
C LYS A 31 3.16 4.65 -20.25
N PRO A 32 1.87 4.99 -20.36
CA PRO A 32 1.44 6.03 -21.29
C PRO A 32 1.91 7.41 -20.81
N GLU A 33 2.30 8.29 -21.73
CA GLU A 33 2.90 9.60 -21.41
C GLU A 33 2.00 10.48 -20.52
N TRP A 34 0.68 10.44 -20.75
CA TRP A 34 -0.28 11.21 -19.96
C TRP A 34 -0.26 10.85 -18.47
N PHE A 35 0.14 9.62 -18.12
CA PHE A 35 0.16 9.17 -16.73
C PHE A 35 1.19 9.92 -15.89
N PHE A 36 2.29 10.37 -16.51
CA PHE A 36 3.30 11.17 -15.80
C PHE A 36 2.78 12.56 -15.41
N LYS A 37 1.71 13.06 -16.06
CA LYS A 37 1.00 14.26 -15.62
C LYS A 37 0.17 14.03 -14.35
N LYS A 38 -0.18 12.77 -14.05
CA LYS A 38 -0.94 12.36 -12.85
C LYS A 38 -0.01 12.02 -11.67
N ASN A 39 1.12 11.37 -11.96
CA ASN A 39 2.18 11.14 -10.98
C ASN A 39 3.55 11.17 -11.69
N PRO A 40 4.41 12.18 -11.43
CA PRO A 40 5.69 12.33 -12.12
C PRO A 40 6.65 11.17 -11.84
N PHE A 41 6.48 10.44 -10.73
CA PHE A 41 7.28 9.25 -10.42
C PHE A 41 6.86 8.02 -11.23
N GLY A 42 5.73 8.07 -11.95
CA GLY A 42 5.21 6.96 -12.72
C GLY A 42 4.83 5.73 -11.86
N LEU A 43 4.55 5.95 -10.58
CA LEU A 43 4.18 4.90 -9.62
C LEU A 43 2.67 4.81 -9.45
N VAL A 44 2.20 3.63 -9.06
CA VAL A 44 0.82 3.36 -8.68
C VAL A 44 0.78 2.96 -7.20
N PRO A 45 -0.31 3.25 -6.46
CA PRO A 45 -1.58 3.85 -6.90
C PRO A 45 -1.53 5.37 -7.09
N VAL A 46 -2.50 5.87 -7.85
CA VAL A 46 -2.88 7.29 -7.93
C VAL A 46 -4.41 7.35 -7.86
N LEU A 47 -4.94 8.18 -6.98
CA LEU A 47 -6.35 8.55 -6.93
C LEU A 47 -6.52 9.90 -7.61
N GLU A 48 -7.61 10.02 -8.36
CA GLU A 48 -8.10 11.28 -8.87
C GLU A 48 -9.56 11.41 -8.44
N ASN A 49 -9.90 12.52 -7.78
CA ASN A 49 -11.28 12.77 -7.35
C ASN A 49 -12.03 13.61 -8.40
N SER A 50 -13.32 13.86 -8.17
CA SER A 50 -14.17 14.64 -9.10
C SER A 50 -13.73 16.10 -9.28
N GLN A 51 -12.88 16.63 -8.41
CA GLN A 51 -12.31 17.98 -8.52
C GLN A 51 -10.96 17.98 -9.27
N GLY A 52 -10.48 16.81 -9.72
CA GLY A 52 -9.18 16.65 -10.37
C GLY A 52 -8.00 16.65 -9.39
N HIS A 53 -8.23 16.56 -8.08
CA HIS A 53 -7.13 16.44 -7.12
C HIS A 53 -6.50 15.07 -7.19
N LEU A 54 -5.17 15.04 -7.19
CA LEU A 54 -4.37 13.84 -7.31
C LEU A 54 -3.75 13.48 -5.96
N VAL A 55 -3.92 12.22 -5.55
CA VAL A 55 -3.31 11.66 -4.34
C VAL A 55 -2.56 10.40 -4.73
N TYR A 56 -1.27 10.34 -4.45
CA TYR A 56 -0.41 9.18 -4.73
C TYR A 56 0.28 8.72 -3.44
N GLU A 57 1.05 7.63 -3.52
CA GLU A 57 1.53 6.81 -2.40
C GLU A 57 0.45 5.96 -1.72
N SER A 58 0.71 4.65 -1.64
CA SER A 58 -0.31 3.68 -1.19
C SER A 58 -0.81 3.95 0.23
N ALA A 59 0.06 4.31 1.17
CA ALA A 59 -0.35 4.62 2.55
C ALA A 59 -1.18 5.90 2.63
N ILE A 60 -0.75 6.96 1.92
CA ILE A 60 -1.42 8.25 1.88
C ILE A 60 -2.80 8.13 1.24
N THR A 61 -2.92 7.41 0.11
CA THR A 61 -4.22 7.16 -0.52
C THR A 61 -5.19 6.43 0.41
N CYS A 62 -4.72 5.47 1.21
CA CYS A 62 -5.56 4.78 2.20
C CYS A 62 -6.05 5.71 3.30
N GLU A 63 -5.15 6.52 3.88
CA GLU A 63 -5.49 7.48 4.95
C GLU A 63 -6.46 8.55 4.43
N TYR A 64 -6.17 9.13 3.26
CA TYR A 64 -7.05 10.11 2.60
C TYR A 64 -8.48 9.58 2.40
N LEU A 65 -8.62 8.35 1.91
CA LEU A 65 -9.94 7.73 1.73
C LEU A 65 -10.65 7.50 3.06
N ASP A 66 -9.93 7.12 4.12
CA ASP A 66 -10.53 6.91 5.43
C ASP A 66 -10.97 8.21 6.11
N GLU A 67 -10.26 9.30 5.86
CA GLU A 67 -10.56 10.64 6.36
C GLU A 67 -11.76 11.27 5.66
N VAL A 68 -11.72 11.34 4.31
CA VAL A 68 -12.68 12.11 3.51
C VAL A 68 -14.04 11.43 3.41
N TYR A 69 -14.08 10.09 3.37
CA TYR A 69 -15.35 9.38 3.22
C TYR A 69 -15.95 9.01 4.57
N PRO A 70 -17.24 9.34 4.80
CA PRO A 70 -17.93 9.04 6.05
C PRO A 70 -18.16 7.54 6.24
N GLY A 71 -18.64 7.17 7.42
CA GLY A 71 -18.91 5.78 7.80
C GLY A 71 -17.85 5.21 8.75
N LYS A 72 -17.78 3.88 8.83
CA LYS A 72 -16.86 3.20 9.75
C LYS A 72 -15.40 3.59 9.41
N LYS A 73 -14.69 4.12 10.40
CA LYS A 73 -13.25 4.40 10.31
C LYS A 73 -12.47 3.10 10.30
N LEU A 74 -11.45 3.03 9.44
CA LEU A 74 -10.53 1.90 9.35
C LEU A 74 -9.38 2.05 10.36
N LEU A 75 -8.99 3.28 10.67
CA LEU A 75 -8.06 3.58 11.75
C LEU A 75 -8.79 3.90 13.06
N PRO A 76 -8.22 3.55 14.23
CA PRO A 76 -8.71 3.98 15.53
C PRO A 76 -8.76 5.50 15.66
N GLU A 77 -9.68 6.01 16.48
CA GLU A 77 -9.75 7.44 16.80
C GLU A 77 -8.70 7.83 17.85
N ASP A 78 -8.46 6.96 18.83
CA ASP A 78 -7.44 7.16 19.85
C ASP A 78 -6.05 7.36 19.20
N PRO A 79 -5.33 8.45 19.52
CA PRO A 79 -4.04 8.73 18.92
C PRO A 79 -2.98 7.65 19.13
N TYR A 80 -2.97 6.99 20.30
CA TYR A 80 -2.00 5.95 20.61
C TYR A 80 -2.30 4.66 19.84
N GLU A 81 -3.56 4.21 19.84
CA GLU A 81 -3.98 3.04 19.06
C GLU A 81 -3.74 3.26 17.56
N LYS A 82 -4.00 4.47 17.05
CA LYS A 82 -3.69 4.83 15.66
C LYS A 82 -2.19 4.75 15.38
N ALA A 83 -1.34 5.23 16.29
CA ALA A 83 0.11 5.11 16.18
C ALA A 83 0.55 3.63 16.18
N CYS A 84 -0.02 2.79 17.05
CA CYS A 84 0.22 1.35 17.06
C CYS A 84 -0.12 0.70 15.71
N GLN A 85 -1.28 1.02 15.13
CA GLN A 85 -1.67 0.53 13.80
C GLN A 85 -0.69 1.00 12.71
N LYS A 86 -0.21 2.25 12.76
CA LYS A 86 0.79 2.77 11.81
C LYS A 86 2.14 2.07 11.95
N MET A 87 2.60 1.79 13.18
CA MET A 87 3.83 1.02 13.42
C MET A 87 3.71 -0.41 12.87
N THR A 88 2.58 -1.07 13.11
CA THR A 88 2.30 -2.40 12.53
C THR A 88 2.29 -2.32 11.01
N PHE A 89 1.59 -1.35 10.42
CA PHE A 89 1.60 -1.17 8.97
C PHE A 89 3.01 -0.99 8.41
N GLU A 90 3.85 -0.17 9.06
CA GLU A 90 5.22 0.07 8.62
C GLU A 90 6.12 -1.17 8.73
N LEU A 91 5.89 -2.02 9.71
CA LEU A 91 6.56 -3.31 9.80
C LEU A 91 6.23 -4.20 8.59
N PHE A 92 4.94 -4.33 8.28
CA PHE A 92 4.46 -5.16 7.16
C PHE A 92 4.70 -4.50 5.80
N SER A 93 4.95 -3.18 5.75
CA SER A 93 5.20 -2.44 4.50
C SER A 93 6.44 -2.92 3.76
N LYS A 94 7.37 -3.56 4.50
CA LYS A 94 8.63 -4.15 4.02
C LYS A 94 8.45 -5.50 3.33
N ILE A 95 7.33 -6.20 3.52
CA ILE A 95 7.09 -7.52 2.94
C ILE A 95 7.00 -7.50 1.40
N PRO A 96 6.18 -6.65 0.76
CA PRO A 96 6.07 -6.63 -0.70
C PRO A 96 7.39 -6.46 -1.47
N PRO A 97 8.30 -5.52 -1.12
CA PRO A 97 9.58 -5.42 -1.83
C PRO A 97 10.45 -6.66 -1.62
N LEU A 98 10.46 -7.26 -0.43
CA LEU A 98 11.19 -8.51 -0.16
C LEU A 98 10.64 -9.68 -0.99
N VAL A 99 9.32 -9.86 -1.06
CA VAL A 99 8.69 -10.88 -1.92
C VAL A 99 9.06 -10.62 -3.38
N GLY A 100 8.98 -9.37 -3.83
CA GLY A 100 9.36 -8.99 -5.18
C GLY A 100 10.82 -9.33 -5.51
N SER A 101 11.74 -9.05 -4.58
CA SER A 101 13.16 -9.39 -4.74
C SER A 101 13.38 -10.91 -4.74
N PHE A 102 12.67 -11.64 -3.89
CA PHE A 102 12.73 -13.11 -3.85
C PHE A 102 12.27 -13.74 -5.17
N LEU A 103 11.16 -13.26 -5.72
CA LEU A 103 10.63 -13.75 -7.01
C LEU A 103 11.55 -13.43 -8.19
N ARG A 104 12.30 -12.32 -8.13
CA ARG A 104 13.28 -11.93 -9.17
C ARG A 104 14.63 -12.61 -9.02
N SER A 105 14.96 -13.08 -7.82
CA SER A 105 16.25 -13.70 -7.53
C SER A 105 16.45 -15.00 -8.30
N LYS A 106 17.60 -15.10 -8.98
CA LYS A 106 18.00 -16.25 -9.79
C LYS A 106 18.87 -17.26 -9.03
N ASN A 107 19.53 -16.84 -7.95
CA ASN A 107 20.60 -17.60 -7.30
C ASN A 107 20.22 -18.01 -5.86
N LYS A 108 20.81 -19.10 -5.34
CA LYS A 108 20.45 -19.63 -4.01
C LYS A 108 20.88 -18.71 -2.85
N GLU A 109 22.01 -18.03 -2.97
CA GLU A 109 22.58 -17.15 -1.92
C GLU A 109 21.70 -15.91 -1.65
N ASP A 110 21.24 -15.25 -2.72
CA ASP A 110 20.27 -14.14 -2.63
C ASP A 110 18.99 -14.57 -1.89
N ARG A 111 18.50 -15.78 -2.16
CA ARG A 111 17.30 -16.32 -1.53
C ARG A 111 17.49 -16.61 -0.05
N SER A 112 18.69 -17.02 0.39
CA SER A 112 18.98 -17.21 1.81
C SER A 112 19.05 -15.87 2.55
N GLY A 113 19.67 -14.84 1.97
CA GLY A 113 19.70 -13.49 2.57
C GLY A 113 18.29 -12.92 2.77
N LEU A 114 17.43 -13.05 1.75
CA LEU A 114 16.04 -12.61 1.83
C LEU A 114 15.24 -13.37 2.89
N LYS A 115 15.44 -14.69 3.03
CA LYS A 115 14.77 -15.49 4.08
C LYS A 115 15.14 -15.00 5.49
N GLU A 116 16.39 -14.62 5.70
CA GLU A 116 16.81 -14.05 6.99
C GLU A 116 16.18 -12.67 7.24
N GLU A 117 16.06 -11.82 6.21
CA GLU A 117 15.33 -10.55 6.35
C GLU A 117 13.85 -10.76 6.66
N PHE A 118 13.19 -11.73 6.03
CA PHE A 118 11.82 -12.14 6.37
C PHE A 118 11.70 -12.59 7.82
N ARG A 119 12.68 -13.35 8.32
CA ARG A 119 12.71 -13.83 9.72
C ARG A 119 12.88 -12.69 10.73
N LYS A 120 13.55 -11.60 10.32
CA LYS A 120 13.76 -10.40 11.14
C LYS A 120 12.54 -9.48 11.21
N ILE A 121 11.49 -9.71 10.42
CA ILE A 121 10.22 -9.00 10.59
C ILE A 121 9.57 -9.58 11.85
N PRO A 122 9.54 -8.85 12.99
CA PRO A 122 8.92 -9.35 14.21
C PRO A 122 7.53 -9.92 13.93
N GLN A 123 7.24 -11.08 14.53
CA GLN A 123 5.86 -11.55 14.59
C GLN A 123 5.14 -10.59 15.52
N TYR A 124 4.30 -9.72 14.96
CA TYR A 124 3.43 -8.88 15.76
C TYR A 124 2.52 -9.78 16.61
N GLN A 125 2.77 -9.79 17.92
CA GLN A 125 1.93 -10.45 18.91
C GLN A 125 1.10 -9.34 19.57
N PRO A 126 -0.22 -9.26 19.32
CA PRO A 126 -1.07 -8.21 19.89
C PRO A 126 -1.10 -8.21 21.44
N SER A 127 -0.69 -9.30 22.08
CA SER A 127 -0.90 -9.58 23.51
C SER A 127 0.16 -9.00 24.46
N SER A 128 1.09 -8.16 24.01
CA SER A 128 2.13 -7.55 24.87
C SER A 128 1.89 -6.07 25.21
N LEU A 129 0.68 -5.56 24.91
CA LEU A 129 0.26 -4.17 25.17
C LEU A 129 -0.96 -4.07 26.10
N MET A 130 -1.31 -5.15 26.82
CA MET A 130 -2.22 -5.12 27.97
C MET A 130 -1.56 -5.78 29.18
#